data_AF-A0A4Y2WXB5-F1
#
_entry.id   AF-A0A4Y2WXB5-F1
#
_cell.length_a   1.000
_cell.length_b   1.000
_cell.length_c   1.000
_cell.angle_alpha   90.00
_cell.angle_beta   90.00
_cell.angle_gamma   90.00
#
_symmetry.space_group_name_H-M   'P 1'
#
loop_
_entity.id
_entity.type
_entity.pdbx_description
1 polymer ?
#
loop_
_entity_poly.entity_id
_entity_poly.type
_entity_poly.pdbx_seq_one_letter_code
_entity_poly.pdbx_strand_id
1 'polypeptide(L)'
;MNKSELNGSPHNMQQNYQDAMAMVRKFGICKHGIFGTVLTYIYVIEFQKRDLPHAHILLTLDSESKIRTKDDIDKFVSAELPDPCTDLRLFQIVTKCMVHGPCGTININSPCMRDGQCCKSFPKEFKDGTEENVNYTLFIAEEPLNLSR
;
A
#
# COMPACT_ATOMS: atom_id res chain seq x y z
N MET A 1 17.56 20.58 15.79
CA MET A 1 16.96 19.23 15.71
C MET A 1 15.51 19.34 16.16
N ASN A 2 14.58 19.56 15.22
CA ASN A 2 13.17 19.65 15.54
C ASN A 2 12.58 18.24 15.43
N LYS A 3 12.28 17.63 16.57
CA LYS A 3 11.39 16.46 16.64
C LYS A 3 10.01 16.97 16.23
N SER A 4 9.53 16.59 15.05
CA SER A 4 8.12 16.73 14.71
C SER A 4 7.33 15.76 15.59
N GLU A 5 6.88 16.26 16.73
CA GLU A 5 5.88 15.60 17.57
C GLU A 5 4.57 15.52 16.78
N LEU A 6 4.30 14.37 16.16
CA LEU A 6 2.94 14.01 15.78
C LEU A 6 2.22 13.62 17.08
N ASN A 7 1.72 14.63 17.78
CA ASN A 7 0.99 14.45 19.04
C ASN A 7 -0.40 13.87 18.75
N GLY A 8 -0.60 12.59 19.09
CA GLY A 8 -1.87 11.86 19.06
C GLY A 8 -2.87 12.35 20.11
N SER A 9 -3.36 13.58 19.99
CA SER A 9 -4.48 14.07 20.80
C SER A 9 -5.74 13.23 20.54
N PRO A 10 -6.59 12.93 21.56
CA PRO A 10 -7.85 12.20 21.37
C PRO A 10 -8.77 12.80 20.30
N HIS A 11 -8.71 14.12 20.12
CA HIS A 11 -9.45 14.83 19.08
C HIS A 11 -8.90 14.53 17.66
N ASN A 12 -7.59 14.36 17.53
CA ASN A 12 -6.93 14.00 16.27
C ASN A 12 -7.22 12.54 15.89
N MET A 13 -7.25 11.64 16.88
CA MET A 13 -7.63 10.23 16.68
C MET A 13 -9.09 10.08 16.23
N GLN A 14 -10.01 10.84 16.85
CA GLN A 14 -11.42 10.85 16.44
C GLN A 14 -11.59 11.40 15.02
N GLN A 15 -10.88 12.47 14.66
CA GLN A 15 -10.95 13.02 13.30
C GLN A 15 -10.41 12.03 12.26
N ASN A 16 -9.25 11.42 12.51
CA ASN A 16 -8.68 10.40 11.63
C ASN A 16 -9.62 9.20 11.44
N TYR A 17 -10.33 8.80 12.50
CA TYR A 17 -11.34 7.76 12.43
C TYR A 17 -12.52 8.17 11.52
N GLN A 18 -13.04 9.40 11.69
CA GLN A 18 -14.14 9.91 10.86
C GLN A 18 -13.72 10.07 9.39
N ASP A 19 -12.50 10.52 9.12
CA ASP A 19 -11.97 10.68 7.77
C ASP A 19 -11.77 9.33 7.07
N ALA A 20 -11.24 8.33 7.78
CA ALA A 20 -11.13 6.96 7.28
C ALA A 20 -12.53 6.36 7.01
N MET A 21 -13.49 6.55 7.91
CA MET A 21 -14.88 6.11 7.74
C MET A 21 -15.54 6.79 6.52
N ALA A 22 -15.27 8.08 6.31
CA ALA A 22 -15.74 8.82 5.16
C ALA A 22 -15.12 8.31 3.86
N MET A 23 -13.82 8.00 3.84
CA MET A 23 -13.16 7.39 2.67
C MET A 23 -13.80 6.06 2.28
N VAL A 24 -13.98 5.16 3.25
CA VAL A 24 -14.55 3.81 3.03
C VAL A 24 -15.98 3.91 2.49
N ARG A 25 -16.82 4.75 3.10
CA ARG A 25 -18.24 4.90 2.71
C ARG A 25 -18.44 5.70 1.42
N LYS A 26 -17.65 6.76 1.21
CA LYS A 26 -17.89 7.74 0.13
C LYS A 26 -17.20 7.37 -1.17
N PHE A 27 -16.02 6.75 -1.12
CA PHE A 27 -15.21 6.52 -2.31
C PHE A 27 -15.13 5.05 -2.72
N GLY A 28 -14.98 4.12 -1.78
CA GLY A 28 -14.62 2.72 -2.10
C GLY A 28 -15.79 1.75 -2.35
N ILE A 29 -16.77 1.68 -1.44
CA ILE A 29 -17.64 0.49 -1.38
C ILE A 29 -19.00 0.68 -2.06
N CYS A 30 -19.68 1.83 -1.83
CA CYS A 30 -21.11 1.93 -2.12
C CYS A 30 -21.50 2.91 -3.24
N LYS A 31 -20.63 3.85 -3.65
CA LYS A 31 -21.05 4.99 -4.49
C LYS A 31 -20.69 4.91 -5.96
N HIS A 32 -19.61 4.22 -6.33
CA HIS A 32 -19.08 4.26 -7.70
C HIS A 32 -19.05 2.90 -8.39
N GLY A 33 -19.51 1.82 -7.72
CA GLY A 33 -19.51 0.48 -8.30
C GLY A 33 -18.12 -0.01 -8.71
N ILE A 34 -17.05 0.49 -8.06
CA ILE A 34 -15.65 0.20 -8.40
C ILE A 34 -15.45 -1.31 -8.41
N PHE A 35 -15.85 -2.00 -7.33
CA PHE A 35 -15.77 -3.45 -7.22
C PHE A 35 -17.00 -4.20 -7.76
N GLY A 36 -17.83 -3.55 -8.58
CA GLY A 36 -19.12 -4.07 -9.02
C GLY A 36 -20.17 -4.13 -7.91
N THR A 37 -20.98 -5.19 -7.91
CA THR A 37 -22.07 -5.40 -6.94
C THR A 37 -21.52 -5.97 -5.63
N VAL A 38 -21.52 -5.15 -4.58
CA VAL A 38 -21.15 -5.56 -3.22
C VAL A 38 -22.39 -6.05 -2.47
N LEU A 39 -22.41 -7.31 -2.05
CA LEU A 39 -23.49 -7.92 -1.28
C LEU A 39 -23.41 -7.56 0.21
N THR A 40 -22.21 -7.60 0.78
CA THR A 40 -21.95 -7.20 2.17
C THR A 40 -20.51 -6.75 2.36
N TYR A 41 -20.25 -5.95 3.39
CA TYR A 41 -18.92 -5.50 3.75
C TYR A 41 -18.76 -5.42 5.28
N ILE A 42 -17.57 -5.74 5.76
CA ILE A 42 -17.16 -5.60 7.15
C ILE A 42 -15.85 -4.83 7.15
N TYR A 43 -15.68 -3.91 8.10
CA TYR A 43 -14.42 -3.18 8.21
C TYR A 43 -14.10 -2.86 9.65
N VAL A 44 -12.79 -2.81 9.94
CA VAL A 44 -12.23 -2.48 11.24
C VAL A 44 -11.11 -1.47 11.01
N ILE A 45 -11.08 -0.42 11.82
CA ILE A 45 -9.99 0.56 11.82
C ILE A 45 -9.13 0.29 13.05
N GLU A 46 -7.85 0.03 12.81
CA GLU A 46 -6.84 -0.12 13.84
C GLU A 46 -5.80 0.99 13.70
N PHE A 47 -5.30 1.51 14.82
CA PHE A 47 -4.21 2.47 14.79
C PHE A 47 -2.89 1.72 14.95
N GLN A 48 -2.08 1.71 13.89
CA GLN A 48 -0.76 1.09 13.95
C GLN A 48 0.23 1.98 14.71
N LYS A 49 1.42 1.44 15.01
CA LYS A 49 2.52 2.22 15.60
C LYS A 49 2.71 3.51 14.77
N ARG A 50 2.73 4.67 15.43
CA ARG A 50 2.76 6.04 14.88
C ARG A 50 1.39 6.64 14.49
N ASP A 51 0.29 6.15 15.07
CA ASP A 51 -1.07 6.72 14.94
C ASP A 51 -1.60 6.78 13.51
N LEU A 52 -1.02 6.00 12.59
CA LEU A 52 -1.56 5.87 11.24
C LEU A 52 -2.79 4.95 11.29
N PRO A 53 -3.95 5.43 10.79
CA PRO A 53 -5.12 4.58 10.67
C PRO A 53 -4.86 3.50 9.61
N HIS A 54 -5.07 2.25 9.99
CA HIS A 54 -5.08 1.10 9.10
C HIS A 54 -6.51 0.55 9.07
N ALA A 55 -7.11 0.49 7.89
CA ALA A 55 -8.42 -0.11 7.71
C ALA A 55 -8.30 -1.53 7.16
N HIS A 56 -8.79 -2.51 7.91
CA HIS A 56 -9.08 -3.84 7.38
C HIS A 56 -10.50 -3.81 6.80
N ILE A 57 -10.64 -4.04 5.49
CA ILE A 57 -11.94 -4.02 4.81
C ILE A 57 -12.13 -5.37 4.11
N LEU A 58 -13.21 -6.07 4.46
CA LEU A 58 -13.63 -7.31 3.82
C LEU A 58 -14.90 -7.04 3.00
N LEU A 59 -14.85 -7.36 1.72
CA LEU A 59 -15.98 -7.23 0.80
C LEU A 59 -16.46 -8.61 0.35
N THR A 60 -17.76 -8.82 0.37
CA THR A 60 -18.40 -9.97 -0.30
C THR A 60 -19.08 -9.46 -1.56
N LEU A 61 -18.57 -9.88 -2.71
CA LEU A 61 -19.07 -9.48 -4.03
C LEU A 61 -20.04 -10.53 -4.58
N ASP A 62 -20.97 -10.05 -5.41
CA ASP A 62 -21.84 -10.91 -6.22
C ASP A 62 -21.02 -11.83 -7.15
N SER A 63 -21.60 -12.96 -7.60
CA SER A 63 -20.89 -13.94 -8.43
C SER A 63 -20.29 -13.33 -9.69
N GLU A 64 -20.99 -12.38 -10.31
CA GLU A 64 -20.57 -11.71 -11.55
C GLU A 64 -19.52 -10.62 -11.30
N SER A 65 -19.40 -10.13 -10.06
CA SER A 65 -18.46 -9.07 -9.68
C SER A 65 -17.18 -9.59 -9.01
N LYS A 66 -17.10 -10.90 -8.78
CA LYS A 66 -15.93 -11.53 -8.13
C LYS A 66 -14.67 -11.41 -8.98
N ILE A 67 -13.63 -10.85 -8.38
CA ILE A 67 -12.26 -10.82 -8.88
C ILE A 67 -11.71 -12.25 -8.85
N ARG A 68 -11.42 -12.83 -10.01
CA ARG A 68 -10.95 -14.22 -10.13
C ARG A 68 -9.68 -14.38 -10.94
N THR A 69 -9.39 -13.42 -11.79
CA THR A 69 -8.27 -13.50 -12.73
C THR A 69 -7.23 -12.44 -12.38
N LYS A 70 -6.00 -12.65 -12.85
CA LYS A 70 -4.92 -11.67 -12.74
C LYS A 70 -5.31 -10.33 -13.39
N ASP A 71 -5.94 -10.38 -14.55
CA ASP A 71 -6.43 -9.18 -15.24
C ASP A 71 -7.47 -8.42 -14.41
N ASP A 72 -8.32 -9.12 -13.64
CA ASP A 72 -9.24 -8.44 -12.73
C ASP A 72 -8.51 -7.80 -11.57
N ILE A 73 -7.48 -8.46 -11.04
CA ILE A 73 -6.65 -7.91 -9.97
C ILE A 73 -5.93 -6.63 -10.45
N ASP A 74 -5.30 -6.66 -11.62
CA ASP A 74 -4.55 -5.54 -12.17
C ASP A 74 -5.43 -4.32 -12.46
N LYS A 75 -6.73 -4.52 -12.75
CA LYS A 75 -7.72 -3.41 -12.88
C LYS A 75 -7.98 -2.68 -11.56
N PHE A 76 -7.86 -3.37 -10.42
CA PHE A 76 -8.24 -2.83 -9.11
C PHE A 76 -7.05 -2.51 -8.21
N VAL A 77 -5.90 -3.13 -8.45
CA VAL A 77 -4.73 -3.02 -7.61
C VAL A 77 -3.54 -2.65 -8.48
N SER A 78 -3.09 -1.40 -8.35
CA SER A 78 -1.84 -0.93 -8.95
C SER A 78 -1.05 -0.13 -7.92
N ALA A 79 0.26 -0.03 -8.15
CA ALA A 79 1.14 0.84 -7.40
C ALA A 79 2.07 1.53 -8.41
N GLU A 80 1.99 2.86 -8.47
CA GLU A 80 2.80 3.66 -9.40
C GLU A 80 3.66 4.65 -8.61
N LEU A 81 4.86 4.89 -9.12
CA LEU A 81 5.71 5.96 -8.60
C LEU A 81 5.27 7.29 -9.22
N PRO A 82 5.12 8.36 -8.42
CA PRO A 82 4.79 9.69 -8.95
C PRO A 82 5.85 10.17 -9.95
N ASP A 83 5.46 10.88 -11.00
CA ASP A 83 6.42 11.45 -11.93
C ASP A 83 7.15 12.66 -11.28
N PRO A 84 8.48 12.64 -11.13
CA PRO A 84 9.24 13.73 -10.54
C PRO A 84 9.16 15.05 -11.34
N CYS A 85 8.81 14.99 -12.62
CA CYS A 85 8.63 16.19 -13.46
C CYS A 85 7.32 16.91 -13.17
N THR A 86 6.28 16.17 -12.75
CA THR A 86 4.95 16.73 -12.46
C THR A 86 4.77 17.04 -10.97
N ASP A 87 5.22 16.15 -10.08
CA ASP A 87 5.16 16.36 -8.63
C ASP A 87 6.39 15.77 -7.93
N LEU A 88 7.47 16.55 -7.94
CA LEU A 88 8.72 16.22 -7.27
C LEU A 88 8.53 15.97 -5.76
N ARG A 89 7.62 16.70 -5.11
CA ARG A 89 7.41 16.59 -3.66
C ARG A 89 6.79 15.23 -3.33
N LEU A 90 5.76 14.84 -4.06
CA LEU A 90 5.11 13.55 -3.88
C LEU A 90 6.08 12.41 -4.20
N PHE A 91 6.83 12.50 -5.30
CA PHE A 91 7.87 11.54 -5.65
C PHE A 91 8.90 11.36 -4.52
N GLN A 92 9.41 12.45 -3.95
CA GLN A 92 10.37 12.41 -2.84
C GLN A 92 9.77 11.76 -1.57
N ILE A 93 8.49 12.00 -1.28
CA ILE A 93 7.81 11.39 -0.12
C ILE A 93 7.63 9.88 -0.35
N VAL A 94 7.13 9.48 -1.51
CA VAL A 94 6.87 8.07 -1.85
C VAL A 94 8.18 7.29 -1.89
N THR A 95 9.20 7.77 -2.60
CA THR A 95 10.51 7.10 -2.67
C THR A 95 11.20 6.98 -1.31
N LYS A 96 11.03 7.98 -0.43
CA LYS A 96 11.62 7.95 0.91
C LYS A 96 10.89 7.02 1.87
N CYS A 97 9.56 6.94 1.78
CA CYS A 97 8.72 6.32 2.80
C CYS A 97 8.12 4.97 2.39
N MET A 98 7.94 4.72 1.10
CA MET A 98 7.23 3.56 0.57
C MET A 98 8.12 2.60 -0.24
N VAL A 99 9.26 3.07 -0.74
CA VAL A 99 10.25 2.22 -1.41
C VAL A 99 11.22 1.63 -0.39
N HIS A 100 11.58 0.37 -0.58
CA HIS A 100 12.59 -0.27 0.26
C HIS A 100 13.93 0.44 0.09
N GLY A 101 14.47 0.97 1.20
CA GLY A 101 15.77 1.62 1.18
C GLY A 101 16.92 0.66 0.87
N PRO A 102 18.12 1.16 0.55
CA PRO A 102 19.28 0.33 0.30
C PRO A 102 19.54 -0.64 1.45
N CYS A 103 19.82 -1.90 1.14
CA CYS A 103 20.20 -2.92 2.13
C CYS A 103 21.19 -3.90 1.51
N GLY A 104 21.52 -4.98 2.22
CA GLY A 104 22.48 -5.97 1.74
C GLY A 104 23.90 -5.44 1.81
N THR A 105 24.65 -5.67 0.74
CA THR A 105 26.04 -5.18 0.60
C THR A 105 26.11 -3.65 0.51
N ILE A 106 25.07 -3.00 0.00
CA ILE A 106 25.00 -1.54 -0.13
C ILE A 106 24.83 -0.88 1.24
N ASN A 107 24.07 -1.50 2.14
CA ASN A 107 23.91 -1.01 3.51
C ASN A 107 23.60 -2.15 4.49
N ILE A 108 24.65 -2.66 5.14
CA ILE A 108 24.54 -3.74 6.13
C ILE A 108 23.87 -3.30 7.43
N ASN A 109 23.84 -1.99 7.70
CA ASN A 109 23.25 -1.41 8.91
C ASN A 109 21.74 -1.18 8.79
N SER A 110 21.14 -1.51 7.63
CA SER A 110 19.70 -1.36 7.44
C SER A 110 18.90 -2.22 8.43
N PRO A 111 17.79 -1.72 9.01
CA PRO A 111 17.02 -2.46 10.03
C PRO A 111 16.47 -3.81 9.59
N CYS A 112 16.36 -4.04 8.28
CA CYS A 112 15.92 -5.30 7.70
C CYS A 112 17.02 -6.38 7.67
N MET A 113 18.28 -6.03 7.91
CA MET A 113 19.41 -6.96 7.87
C MET A 113 19.42 -7.84 9.13
N ARG A 114 19.42 -9.16 8.93
CA ARG A 114 19.62 -10.18 9.96
C ARG A 114 20.56 -11.25 9.42
N ASP A 115 21.57 -11.62 10.22
CA ASP A 115 22.55 -12.65 9.86
C ASP A 115 23.22 -12.44 8.48
N GLY A 116 23.49 -11.17 8.15
CA GLY A 116 24.11 -10.78 6.88
C GLY A 116 23.18 -10.78 5.66
N GLN A 117 21.89 -11.10 5.81
CA GLN A 117 20.90 -11.10 4.74
C GLN A 117 19.70 -10.21 5.06
N CYS A 118 19.06 -9.67 4.02
CA CYS A 118 17.81 -8.95 4.20
C CYS A 118 16.70 -9.95 4.57
N CYS A 119 16.07 -9.80 5.74
CA CYS A 119 14.98 -10.70 6.18
C CYS A 119 13.69 -10.58 5.33
N LYS A 120 13.66 -9.66 4.37
CA LYS A 120 12.58 -9.48 3.37
C LYS A 120 13.01 -9.88 1.96
N SER A 121 14.23 -10.42 1.81
CA SER A 121 14.79 -10.93 0.55
C SER A 121 14.85 -9.88 -0.56
N PHE A 122 15.26 -8.65 -0.23
CA PHE A 122 15.53 -7.61 -1.24
C PHE A 122 16.99 -7.66 -1.74
N PRO A 123 17.24 -7.24 -3.01
CA PRO A 123 16.24 -6.85 -4.01
C PRO A 123 15.46 -8.07 -4.52
N LYS A 124 14.18 -7.87 -4.86
CA LYS A 124 13.35 -8.93 -5.46
C LYS A 124 13.57 -8.96 -6.97
N GLU A 125 13.53 -10.15 -7.56
CA GLU A 125 13.55 -10.28 -9.01
C GLU A 125 12.32 -9.63 -9.61
N PHE A 126 12.52 -8.94 -10.73
CA PHE A 126 11.44 -8.32 -11.48
C PHE A 126 10.52 -9.39 -12.08
N LYS A 127 9.22 -9.09 -12.14
CA LYS A 127 8.18 -9.95 -12.69
C LYS A 127 7.36 -9.18 -13.71
N ASP A 128 7.30 -9.69 -14.94
CA ASP A 128 6.58 -9.05 -16.05
C ASP A 128 5.05 -9.06 -15.89
N GLY A 129 4.53 -9.84 -14.95
CA GLY A 129 3.10 -9.95 -14.72
C GLY A 129 2.78 -10.40 -13.30
N THR A 130 1.53 -10.18 -12.92
CA THR A 130 1.03 -10.50 -11.60
C THR A 130 1.10 -12.01 -11.30
N GLU A 131 1.64 -12.39 -10.15
CA GLU A 131 1.76 -13.79 -9.72
C GLU A 131 0.92 -14.05 -8.46
N GLU A 132 0.14 -15.13 -8.49
CA GLU A 132 -0.58 -15.63 -7.32
C GLU A 132 0.39 -16.45 -6.46
N ASN A 133 0.68 -15.99 -5.24
CA ASN A 133 1.40 -16.80 -4.28
C ASN A 133 0.42 -17.57 -3.39
N VAL A 134 0.75 -18.82 -3.07
CA VAL A 134 -0.02 -19.73 -2.20
C VAL A 134 -0.34 -19.13 -0.82
N ASN A 135 0.38 -18.08 -0.41
CA ASN A 135 0.17 -17.33 0.84
C ASN A 135 -0.44 -15.92 0.66
N TYR A 136 -1.28 -15.69 -0.36
CA TYR A 136 -2.03 -14.43 -0.55
C TYR A 136 -1.17 -13.18 -0.80
N THR A 137 0.14 -13.34 -0.99
CA THR A 137 1.02 -12.22 -1.35
C THR A 137 0.93 -12.01 -2.85
N LEU A 138 0.27 -10.94 -3.26
CA LEU A 138 0.22 -10.51 -4.64
C LEU A 138 1.49 -9.70 -4.96
N PHE A 139 2.20 -10.11 -6.01
CA PHE A 139 3.24 -9.30 -6.62
C PHE A 139 2.63 -8.57 -7.80
N ILE A 140 2.63 -7.24 -7.77
CA ILE A 140 2.20 -6.39 -8.88
C ILE A 140 3.44 -6.16 -9.75
N ALA A 141 3.31 -6.36 -11.05
CA ALA A 141 4.37 -6.01 -11.98
C ALA A 141 4.61 -4.48 -11.92
N GLU A 142 5.81 -4.08 -11.51
CA GLU A 142 6.25 -2.68 -11.59
C GLU A 142 6.83 -2.45 -12.99
N GLU A 143 6.52 -1.37 -13.72
CA GLU A 143 7.37 -1.09 -14.89
C GLU A 143 8.83 -0.94 -14.42
N PRO A 144 9.82 -1.52 -15.14
CA PRO A 144 11.20 -1.40 -14.73
C PRO A 144 11.52 0.08 -14.60
N LEU A 145 11.92 0.47 -13.39
CA LEU A 145 12.45 1.80 -13.11
C LEU A 145 13.53 2.09 -14.16
N ASN A 146 13.20 2.88 -15.17
CA ASN A 146 14.18 3.57 -15.99
C ASN A 146 14.81 4.65 -15.11
N LEU A 147 15.61 4.21 -14.13
CA LEU A 147 16.64 5.00 -13.48
C LEU A 147 17.76 5.22 -14.49
N SER A 148 17.45 5.91 -15.59
CA SER A 148 18.44 6.39 -16.51
C SER A 148 19.04 7.68 -15.93
N ARG A 149 20.27 7.52 -15.42
CA ARG A 149 21.29 8.50 -15.01
C ARG A 149 21.22 9.11 -13.62
#